data_AF-A0A920M3U5-F1
#
_entry.id   AF-A0A920M3U5-F1
#
_cell.length_a   1.000
_cell.length_b   1.000
_cell.length_c   1.000
_cell.angle_alpha   90.00
_cell.angle_beta   90.00
_cell.angle_gamma   90.00
#
_symmetry.space_group_name_H-M   'P 1'
#
loop_
_entity.id
_entity.type
_entity.pdbx_description
1 polymer ?
#
loop_
_entity_poly.entity_id
_entity_poly.type
_entity_poly.pdbx_seq_one_letter_code
_entity_poly.pdbx_strand_id
1 'polypeptide(L)'
;MSFFKDLFHHDGNGWWKIPKTSEAEANPQNEHPFGSFVQKTKDFLVWITSGKGHAGPTYYWVIAAILGIITLVEVWWFDQEGLRYILVPAMLGFSIIKFALVVAFFMHLRFDHKLFSYVFVTCMVIGVFIFSLFILLSAFHGFGG
;
A
#
# COMPACT_ATOMS: atom_id res chain seq x y z
N MET A 1 17.52 22.20 49.33
CA MET A 1 16.45 21.45 48.62
C MET A 1 17.00 20.97 47.27
N SER A 2 17.60 19.77 47.19
CA SER A 2 18.05 19.17 45.91
C SER A 2 17.79 17.66 45.79
N PHE A 3 17.56 16.97 46.92
CA PHE A 3 17.50 15.51 46.98
C PHE A 3 16.44 14.86 46.08
N PHE A 4 15.26 15.47 45.93
CA PHE A 4 14.19 14.92 45.09
C PHE A 4 14.42 15.19 43.59
N LYS A 5 15.22 16.20 43.25
CA LYS A 5 15.56 16.56 41.88
C LYS A 5 16.68 15.66 41.34
N ASP A 6 17.64 15.30 42.20
CA ASP A 6 18.74 14.38 41.88
C ASP A 6 18.28 12.91 41.80
N LEU A 7 17.21 12.53 42.52
CA LEU A 7 16.69 11.16 42.50
C LEU A 7 15.92 10.82 41.22
N PHE A 8 15.33 11.82 40.57
CA PHE A 8 14.49 11.63 39.38
C PHE A 8 15.12 12.13 38.08
N HIS A 9 16.29 12.77 38.11
CA HIS A 9 17.05 13.12 36.92
C HIS A 9 18.31 12.25 36.80
N HIS A 10 18.33 11.43 35.76
CA HIS A 10 19.46 10.60 35.40
C HIS A 10 20.37 11.39 34.45
N ASP A 11 21.47 11.94 34.95
CA ASP A 11 22.47 12.59 34.11
C ASP A 11 23.28 11.53 33.36
N GLY A 12 23.16 11.54 32.03
CA GLY A 12 23.77 10.56 31.12
C GLY A 12 25.28 10.71 30.92
N ASN A 13 26.06 11.05 31.95
CA ASN A 13 27.52 11.06 31.90
C ASN A 13 28.07 9.70 32.38
N GLY A 14 28.34 8.84 31.38
CA GLY A 14 28.58 7.42 31.55
C GLY A 14 29.83 7.02 32.33
N TRP A 15 29.62 6.14 33.31
CA TRP A 15 30.64 5.25 33.89
C TRP A 15 30.65 3.86 33.24
N TRP A 16 29.59 3.50 32.52
CA TRP A 16 29.46 2.30 31.70
C TRP A 16 29.31 2.67 30.23
N LYS A 17 30.19 2.15 29.37
CA LYS A 17 30.07 2.33 27.91
C LYS A 17 29.07 1.33 27.34
N ILE A 18 27.79 1.65 27.45
CA ILE A 18 26.72 0.88 26.82
C ILE A 18 26.76 1.19 25.32
N PRO A 19 26.84 0.19 24.43
CA PRO A 19 26.73 0.45 23.00
C PRO A 19 25.40 1.15 22.73
N LYS A 20 25.42 2.18 21.88
CA LYS A 20 24.20 2.88 21.45
C LYS A 20 23.34 1.92 20.64
N THR A 21 22.48 1.14 21.31
CA THR A 21 21.50 0.28 20.67
C THR A 21 20.24 1.08 20.39
N SER A 22 19.54 0.78 19.30
CA SER A 22 18.27 1.40 18.88
C SER A 22 17.19 1.41 19.99
N GLU A 23 17.36 0.53 20.98
CA GLU A 23 16.52 0.32 22.16
C GLU A 23 16.80 1.32 23.32
N ALA A 24 17.93 2.06 23.29
CA ALA A 24 18.36 2.99 24.34
C ALA A 24 18.15 4.49 23.98
N GLU A 25 17.60 4.74 22.79
CA GLU A 25 17.18 6.08 22.36
C GLU A 25 15.89 6.45 23.09
N ALA A 26 15.63 7.75 23.35
CA ALA A 26 14.45 8.18 24.12
C ALA A 26 13.09 7.82 23.48
N ASN A 27 13.11 7.28 22.26
CA ASN A 27 11.98 6.75 21.49
C ASN A 27 12.44 5.45 20.80
N PRO A 28 12.56 4.34 21.53
CA PRO A 28 13.06 3.09 21.00
C PRO A 28 12.08 2.47 19.99
N GLN A 29 12.59 2.06 18.84
CA GLN A 29 11.86 1.11 18.02
C GLN A 29 11.71 -0.16 18.87
N ASN A 30 10.49 -0.51 19.32
CA ASN A 30 10.06 -1.81 19.94
C ASN A 30 9.57 -1.82 21.40
N GLU A 31 9.20 -0.67 21.98
CA GLU A 31 8.85 -0.53 23.41
C GLU A 31 7.49 -1.10 23.91
N HIS A 32 6.59 -1.55 23.05
CA HIS A 32 5.25 -1.98 23.48
C HIS A 32 5.01 -3.50 23.32
N PRO A 33 4.23 -4.16 24.21
CA PRO A 33 3.87 -5.58 24.09
C PRO A 33 3.11 -5.93 22.80
N PHE A 34 2.56 -4.93 22.10
CA PHE A 34 1.99 -5.04 20.75
C PHE A 34 2.80 -4.26 19.68
N GLY A 35 3.88 -3.58 20.08
CA GLY A 35 4.72 -2.73 19.24
C GLY A 35 5.49 -3.50 18.17
N SER A 36 5.92 -4.72 18.49
CA SER A 36 6.55 -5.64 17.51
C SER A 36 5.65 -5.95 16.30
N PHE A 37 4.32 -5.99 16.48
CA PHE A 37 3.38 -6.21 15.35
C PHE A 37 3.23 -4.97 14.47
N VAL A 38 3.17 -3.79 15.09
CA VAL A 38 3.05 -2.50 14.37
C VAL A 38 4.34 -2.15 13.62
N GLN A 39 5.50 -2.48 14.19
CA GLN A 39 6.80 -2.36 13.50
C GLN A 39 6.86 -3.28 12.28
N LYS A 40 6.52 -4.58 12.45
CA LYS A 40 6.47 -5.54 11.33
C LYS A 40 5.57 -5.08 10.18
N THR A 41 4.41 -4.50 10.47
CA THR A 41 3.51 -4.00 9.42
C THR A 41 4.05 -2.74 8.76
N LYS A 42 4.67 -1.82 9.52
CA LYS A 42 5.35 -0.64 8.96
C LYS A 42 6.55 -1.03 8.10
N ASP A 43 7.42 -1.92 8.57
CA ASP A 43 8.60 -2.38 7.84
C ASP A 43 8.21 -3.13 6.57
N PHE A 44 7.17 -3.95 6.63
CA PHE A 44 6.60 -4.60 5.46
C PHE A 44 6.06 -3.59 4.45
N LEU A 45 5.34 -2.57 4.92
CA LEU A 45 4.80 -1.51 4.05
C LEU A 45 5.92 -0.67 3.41
N VAL A 46 6.96 -0.34 4.19
CA VAL A 46 8.15 0.37 3.72
C VAL A 46 8.96 -0.51 2.77
N TRP A 47 9.03 -1.82 2.97
CA TRP A 47 9.67 -2.77 2.07
C TRP A 47 8.94 -2.91 0.73
N ILE A 48 7.60 -2.98 0.74
CA ILE A 48 6.78 -2.94 -0.48
C ILE A 48 6.99 -1.63 -1.24
N THR A 49 7.20 -0.51 -0.53
CA THR A 49 7.23 0.84 -1.11
C THR A 49 8.64 1.32 -1.49
N SER A 50 9.68 0.86 -0.79
CA SER A 50 11.06 1.30 -0.96
C SER A 50 11.66 0.73 -2.24
N GLY A 51 11.64 1.53 -3.30
CA GLY A 51 12.25 1.21 -4.60
C GLY A 51 13.79 1.15 -4.62
N LYS A 52 14.45 0.78 -3.50
CA LYS A 52 15.91 0.64 -3.45
C LYS A 52 16.32 -0.81 -3.66
N GLY A 53 16.49 -1.16 -4.93
CA GLY A 53 17.59 -2.02 -5.39
C GLY A 53 17.38 -3.53 -5.28
N HIS A 54 17.35 -4.16 -6.46
CA HIS A 54 17.34 -5.62 -6.74
C HIS A 54 15.98 -6.30 -6.61
N ALA A 55 15.11 -6.02 -7.59
CA ALA A 55 13.92 -6.81 -7.89
C ALA A 55 14.32 -8.23 -8.33
N GLY A 56 14.56 -9.11 -7.36
CA GLY A 56 14.67 -10.54 -7.62
C GLY A 56 13.32 -11.13 -8.05
N PRO A 57 13.30 -12.28 -8.75
CA PRO A 57 12.07 -12.99 -9.15
C PRO A 57 11.09 -13.21 -7.99
N THR A 58 11.60 -13.29 -6.76
CA THR A 58 10.84 -13.43 -5.52
C THR A 58 9.87 -12.28 -5.25
N TYR A 59 10.20 -11.04 -5.65
CA TYR A 59 9.31 -9.89 -5.43
C TYR A 59 8.01 -9.99 -6.25
N TYR A 60 8.13 -10.41 -7.52
CA TYR A 60 6.98 -10.63 -8.40
C TYR A 60 6.09 -11.76 -7.91
N TRP A 61 6.67 -12.83 -7.37
CA TRP A 61 5.92 -13.94 -6.78
C TRP A 61 5.11 -13.53 -5.55
N VAL A 62 5.63 -12.64 -4.71
CA VAL A 62 4.90 -12.11 -3.55
C VAL A 62 3.69 -11.30 -4.01
N ILE A 63 3.86 -10.44 -5.02
CA ILE A 63 2.77 -9.64 -5.58
C ILE A 63 1.72 -10.52 -6.26
N ALA A 64 2.16 -11.55 -7.01
CA ALA A 64 1.28 -12.56 -7.59
C ALA A 64 0.44 -13.26 -6.52
N ALA A 65 1.07 -13.65 -5.41
CA ALA A 65 0.38 -14.29 -4.29
C ALA A 65 -0.63 -13.35 -3.63
N ILE A 66 -0.30 -12.07 -3.44
CA ILE A 66 -1.23 -11.07 -2.91
C ILE A 66 -2.45 -10.93 -3.84
N LEU A 67 -2.23 -10.82 -5.15
CA LEU A 67 -3.31 -10.81 -6.14
C LEU A 67 -4.18 -12.08 -6.05
N GLY A 68 -3.55 -13.25 -5.93
CA GLY A 68 -4.23 -14.53 -5.77
C GLY A 68 -5.09 -14.60 -4.51
N ILE A 69 -4.59 -14.09 -3.38
CA ILE A 69 -5.35 -14.01 -2.13
C ILE A 69 -6.54 -13.08 -2.29
N ILE A 70 -6.36 -11.90 -2.92
CA ILE A 70 -7.47 -10.97 -3.18
C ILE A 70 -8.54 -11.65 -4.04
N THR A 71 -8.17 -12.38 -5.10
CA THR A 71 -9.13 -13.13 -5.93
C THR A 71 -9.83 -14.25 -5.16
N LEU A 72 -9.12 -14.95 -4.28
CA LEU A 72 -9.71 -16.04 -3.50
C LEU A 72 -10.74 -15.51 -2.50
N VAL A 73 -10.41 -14.40 -1.82
CA VAL A 73 -11.34 -13.70 -0.92
C VAL A 73 -12.56 -13.19 -1.69
N GLU A 74 -12.36 -12.64 -2.88
CA GLU A 74 -13.44 -12.16 -3.74
C GLU A 74 -14.42 -13.28 -4.15
N VAL A 75 -13.91 -14.42 -4.61
CA VAL A 75 -14.74 -15.58 -4.98
C VAL A 75 -15.47 -16.14 -3.77
N TRP A 76 -14.82 -16.18 -2.61
CA TRP A 76 -15.45 -16.63 -1.37
C TRP A 76 -16.57 -15.68 -0.91
N TRP A 77 -16.38 -14.37 -1.10
CA TRP A 77 -17.38 -13.36 -0.81
C TRP A 77 -18.55 -13.36 -1.82
N PHE A 78 -18.31 -13.76 -3.07
CA PHE A 78 -19.30 -13.75 -4.15
C PHE A 78 -20.54 -14.61 -3.84
N ASP A 79 -20.39 -15.69 -3.09
CA ASP A 79 -21.46 -16.64 -2.76
C ASP A 79 -22.46 -16.09 -1.73
N GLN A 80 -22.16 -14.97 -1.08
CA GLN A 80 -22.99 -14.42 -0.01
C GLN A 80 -24.16 -13.58 -0.57
N GLU A 81 -25.35 -14.18 -0.65
CA GLU A 81 -26.56 -13.62 -1.27
C GLU A 81 -27.06 -12.29 -0.66
N GLY A 82 -26.71 -12.00 0.60
CA GLY A 82 -27.20 -10.85 1.37
C GLY A 82 -26.75 -9.48 0.86
N LEU A 83 -25.81 -9.41 -0.10
CA LEU A 83 -25.15 -8.17 -0.50
C LEU A 83 -25.26 -7.86 -2.00
N ARG A 84 -26.30 -8.36 -2.68
CA ARG A 84 -26.46 -8.24 -4.14
C ARG A 84 -26.36 -6.80 -4.68
N TYR A 85 -26.75 -5.80 -3.90
CA TYR A 85 -26.63 -4.38 -4.26
C TYR A 85 -25.19 -3.83 -4.11
N ILE A 86 -24.45 -4.27 -3.08
CA ILE A 86 -23.04 -3.87 -2.86
C ILE A 86 -22.07 -4.69 -3.75
N LEU A 87 -22.52 -5.85 -4.23
CA LEU A 87 -21.72 -6.81 -4.98
C LEU A 87 -21.13 -6.17 -6.25
N VAL A 88 -21.94 -5.46 -7.04
CA VAL A 88 -21.51 -4.81 -8.28
C VAL A 88 -20.41 -3.75 -8.03
N PRO A 89 -20.60 -2.75 -7.15
CA PRO A 89 -19.55 -1.75 -6.91
C PRO A 89 -18.31 -2.34 -6.21
N ALA A 90 -18.47 -3.35 -5.36
CA ALA A 90 -17.33 -4.02 -4.71
C ALA A 90 -16.46 -4.78 -5.73
N MET A 91 -17.07 -5.55 -6.63
CA MET A 91 -16.36 -6.26 -7.70
C MET A 91 -15.66 -5.28 -8.67
N LEU A 92 -16.32 -4.16 -8.99
CA LEU A 92 -15.71 -3.10 -9.79
C LEU A 92 -14.47 -2.53 -9.10
N GLY A 93 -14.56 -2.26 -7.79
CA GLY A 93 -13.44 -1.78 -6.98
C GLY A 93 -12.27 -2.76 -6.95
N PHE A 94 -12.54 -4.04 -6.67
CA PHE A 94 -11.50 -5.08 -6.68
C PHE A 94 -10.85 -5.24 -8.06
N SER A 95 -11.62 -5.12 -9.15
CA SER A 95 -11.10 -5.16 -10.52
C SER A 95 -10.14 -4.00 -10.80
N ILE A 96 -10.51 -2.76 -10.43
CA ILE A 96 -9.65 -1.58 -10.59
C ILE A 96 -8.36 -1.75 -9.79
N ILE A 97 -8.45 -2.22 -8.54
CA ILE A 97 -7.28 -2.44 -7.68
C ILE A 97 -6.35 -3.48 -8.31
N LYS A 98 -6.87 -4.64 -8.73
CA LYS A 98 -6.07 -5.69 -9.38
C LYS A 98 -5.41 -5.18 -10.65
N PHE A 99 -6.15 -4.45 -11.49
CA PHE A 99 -5.62 -3.86 -12.71
C PHE A 99 -4.47 -2.90 -12.41
N ALA A 100 -4.66 -1.96 -11.47
CA ALA A 100 -3.61 -1.01 -11.08
C ALA A 100 -2.37 -1.72 -10.53
N LEU A 101 -2.55 -2.77 -9.73
CA LEU A 101 -1.47 -3.55 -9.15
C LEU A 101 -0.69 -4.32 -10.23
N VAL A 102 -1.38 -4.94 -11.18
CA VAL A 102 -0.77 -5.62 -12.33
C VAL A 102 0.02 -4.65 -13.20
N VAL A 103 -0.57 -3.50 -13.55
CA VAL A 103 0.10 -2.48 -14.36
C VAL A 103 1.34 -1.93 -13.64
N ALA A 104 1.21 -1.55 -12.37
CA ALA A 104 2.32 -0.96 -11.63
C ALA A 104 3.52 -1.92 -11.47
N PHE A 105 3.24 -3.22 -11.24
CA PHE A 105 4.27 -4.19 -10.90
C PHE A 105 4.63 -5.17 -12.01
N PHE A 106 3.67 -5.80 -12.70
CA PHE A 106 3.95 -6.78 -13.76
C PHE A 106 4.31 -6.15 -15.10
N MET A 107 3.78 -4.97 -15.42
CA MET A 107 4.21 -4.21 -16.62
C MET A 107 5.51 -3.44 -16.42
N HIS A 108 6.23 -3.66 -15.30
CA HIS A 108 7.52 -3.03 -14.99
C HIS A 108 7.50 -1.49 -14.82
N LEU A 109 6.34 -0.83 -14.91
CA LEU A 109 6.20 0.63 -14.85
C LEU A 109 6.76 1.29 -13.59
N ARG A 110 6.79 0.58 -12.45
CA ARG A 110 7.41 1.08 -11.21
C ARG A 110 8.94 0.98 -11.20
N PHE A 111 9.50 0.08 -11.99
CA PHE A 111 10.95 -0.17 -12.09
C PHE A 111 11.59 0.51 -13.31
N ASP A 112 10.77 0.93 -14.27
CA ASP A 112 11.17 1.66 -15.47
C ASP A 112 11.22 3.19 -15.28
N HIS A 113 11.73 3.89 -16.30
CA HIS A 113 11.80 5.36 -16.28
C HIS A 113 10.39 5.97 -16.16
N LYS A 114 10.25 7.01 -15.32
CA LYS A 114 8.97 7.67 -14.97
C LYS A 114 8.13 8.06 -16.19
N LEU A 115 8.77 8.29 -17.35
CA LEU A 115 8.09 8.59 -18.62
C LEU A 115 7.09 7.52 -19.04
N PHE A 116 7.41 6.23 -18.89
CA PHE A 116 6.47 5.15 -19.24
C PHE A 116 5.23 5.18 -18.35
N SER A 117 5.43 5.42 -17.04
CA SER A 117 4.34 5.55 -16.07
C SER A 117 3.46 6.76 -16.36
N TYR A 118 4.07 7.89 -16.73
CA TYR A 118 3.32 9.07 -17.17
C TYR A 118 2.48 8.78 -18.41
N VAL A 119 3.08 8.28 -19.50
CA VAL A 119 2.37 8.03 -20.77
C VAL A 119 1.19 7.08 -20.58
N PHE A 120 1.38 6.00 -19.82
CA PHE A 120 0.30 5.06 -19.52
C PHE A 120 -0.87 5.74 -18.80
N VAL A 121 -0.58 6.50 -17.75
CA VAL A 121 -1.60 7.21 -16.96
C VAL A 121 -2.28 8.29 -17.79
N THR A 122 -1.56 9.07 -18.61
CA THR A 122 -2.19 10.06 -19.49
C THR A 122 -3.10 9.39 -20.51
N CYS A 123 -2.68 8.30 -21.16
CA CYS A 123 -3.55 7.56 -22.07
C CYS A 123 -4.81 7.02 -21.38
N MET A 124 -4.67 6.50 -20.15
CA MET A 124 -5.82 6.01 -19.37
C MET A 124 -6.79 7.14 -19.01
N VAL A 125 -6.29 8.29 -18.53
CA VAL A 125 -7.12 9.46 -18.20
C VAL A 125 -7.81 10.01 -19.44
N ILE A 126 -7.09 10.16 -20.55
CA ILE A 126 -7.65 10.62 -21.82
C ILE A 126 -8.72 9.64 -22.31
N GLY A 127 -8.48 8.33 -22.24
CA GLY A 127 -9.46 7.31 -22.63
C GLY A 127 -10.73 7.37 -21.80
N VAL A 128 -10.62 7.44 -20.47
CA VAL A 128 -11.77 7.59 -19.56
C VAL A 128 -12.53 8.90 -19.83
N PHE A 129 -11.80 9.99 -20.09
CA PHE A 129 -12.40 11.27 -20.41
C PHE A 129 -13.20 11.23 -21.72
N ILE A 130 -12.61 10.72 -22.81
CA ILE A 130 -13.29 10.57 -24.10
C ILE A 130 -14.50 9.64 -23.98
N PHE A 131 -14.36 8.51 -23.26
CA PHE A 131 -15.46 7.57 -23.04
C PHE A 131 -16.61 8.22 -22.25
N SER A 132 -16.29 8.98 -21.21
CA SER A 132 -17.28 9.72 -20.42
C SER A 132 -17.98 10.79 -21.25
N LEU A 133 -17.24 11.51 -22.10
CA LEU A 133 -17.81 12.47 -23.06
C LEU A 133 -18.72 11.77 -24.08
N PHE A 134 -18.32 10.60 -24.57
CA PHE A 134 -19.14 9.81 -25.50
C PHE A 134 -20.46 9.38 -24.85
N ILE A 135 -20.42 8.87 -23.61
CA ILE A 135 -21.62 8.53 -22.85
C ILE A 135 -22.49 9.78 -22.65
N LEU A 136 -21.91 10.89 -22.20
CA LEU A 136 -22.64 12.14 -22.00
C LEU A 136 -23.30 12.62 -23.30
N LEU A 137 -22.57 12.63 -24.42
CA LEU A 137 -23.09 13.02 -25.72
C LEU A 137 -24.19 12.06 -26.19
N SER A 138 -24.02 10.74 -26.01
CA SER A 138 -25.04 9.74 -26.36
C SER A 138 -26.32 9.89 -25.54
N ALA A 139 -26.19 10.32 -24.27
CA ALA A 139 -27.32 10.61 -23.40
C ALA A 139 -28.07 11.88 -23.82
N PHE A 140 -27.36 12.93 -24.26
CA PHE A 140 -27.97 14.17 -24.75
C PHE A 140 -28.53 14.06 -26.18
N HIS A 141 -27.89 13.27 -27.05
CA HIS A 141 -28.34 13.05 -28.43
C HIS A 141 -29.36 11.91 -28.55
N GLY A 142 -29.86 11.35 -27.45
CA GLY A 142 -30.96 10.39 -27.48
C GLY A 142 -30.72 9.22 -28.43
N PHE A 143 -29.68 8.40 -28.20
CA PHE A 143 -29.67 7.05 -28.75
C PHE A 143 -30.59 6.16 -27.90
N GLY A 144 -31.87 6.50 -27.87
CA GLY A 144 -32.93 5.83 -27.14
C GLY A 144 -34.24 6.04 -27.88
N GLY A 145 -34.57 5.14 -28.80
CA GLY A 145 -35.83 5.12 -29.56
C GLY A 145 -35.71 5.67 -30.97
#